data_AF-A0A9D7VSC9-F1
#
_entry.id   AF-A0A9D7VSC9-F1
#
_cell.length_a   1.000
_cell.length_b   1.000
_cell.length_c   1.000
_cell.angle_alpha   90.00
_cell.angle_beta   90.00
_cell.angle_gamma   90.00
#
_symmetry.space_group_name_H-M   'P 1'
#
loop_
_entity.id
_entity.type
_entity.pdbx_description
1 polymer ?
#
loop_
_entity_poly.entity_id
_entity_poly.type
_entity_poly.pdbx_seq_one_letter_code
_entity_poly.pdbx_strand_id
1 'polypeptide(L)' 'ESSEFIRQSRIIADIWGRGGVDTRLDIRGTDNHFTVIAPLADPHSDLTQSLVAMTKAVC' A
#
# COMPACT_ATOMS: atom_id res chain seq x y z
N GLU A 1 10.65 -8.45 -2.40
CA GLU A 1 10.45 -7.63 -3.63
C GLU A 1 11.79 -7.15 -4.21
N SER A 2 11.89 -6.86 -5.51
CA SER A 2 13.09 -6.30 -6.14
C SER A 2 13.32 -4.84 -5.73
N SER A 3 14.57 -4.40 -5.69
CA SER A 3 14.93 -3.02 -5.37
C SER A 3 14.35 -2.01 -6.37
N GLU A 4 14.18 -2.41 -7.63
CA GLU A 4 13.63 -1.56 -8.68
C GLU A 4 12.12 -1.35 -8.50
N PHE A 5 11.35 -2.38 -8.16
CA PHE A 5 9.92 -2.22 -7.85
C PHE A 5 9.69 -1.34 -6.62
N ILE A 6 10.55 -1.46 -5.60
CA ILE A 6 10.51 -0.58 -4.43
C ILE A 6 10.82 0.87 -4.82
N ARG A 7 11.85 1.09 -5.64
CA ARG A 7 12.21 2.43 -6.13
C ARG A 7 11.08 3.06 -6.94
N GLN A 8 10.48 2.32 -7.86
CA GLN A 8 9.34 2.77 -8.66
C GLN A 8 8.12 3.11 -7.78
N SER A 9 7.81 2.26 -6.80
CA SER A 9 6.70 2.49 -5.87
C SER A 9 6.88 3.79 -5.07
N ARG A 10 8.11 4.08 -4.62
CA ARG A 10 8.45 5.36 -3.96
C ARG A 10 8.24 6.56 -4.88
N ILE A 11 8.64 6.47 -6.15
CA ILE A 11 8.46 7.54 -7.14
C ILE A 11 6.97 7.81 -7.39
N ILE A 12 6.17 6.76 -7.56
CA ILE A 12 4.72 6.89 -7.78
C ILE A 12 4.06 7.58 -6.58
N ALA A 13 4.35 7.12 -5.37
CA ALA A 13 3.78 7.69 -4.15
C ALA A 13 4.15 9.18 -3.97
N ASP A 14 5.40 9.53 -4.27
CA ASP A 14 5.92 10.89 -4.22
C ASP A 14 5.27 11.82 -5.27
N ILE A 15 5.08 11.35 -6.51
CA ILE A 15 4.39 12.10 -7.56
C ILE A 15 2.92 12.34 -7.19
N TRP A 16 2.20 11.32 -6.73
CA TRP A 16 0.80 11.45 -6.35
C TRP A 16 0.61 12.35 -5.12
N GLY A 17 1.47 12.20 -4.11
CA GLY A 17 1.46 13.07 -2.94
C GLY A 17 1.67 14.54 -3.29
N ARG A 18 2.63 14.86 -4.18
CA ARG A 18 2.79 16.22 -4.72
C ARG A 18 1.58 16.72 -5.50
N GLY A 19 0.82 15.82 -6.11
CA GLY A 19 -0.44 16.12 -6.80
C GLY A 19 -1.63 16.36 -5.87
N GLY A 20 -1.44 16.29 -4.54
CA GLY A 20 -2.50 16.49 -3.56
C GLY A 20 -3.38 15.27 -3.29
N VAL A 21 -3.00 14.09 -3.81
CA VAL A 21 -3.68 12.83 -3.50
C VAL A 21 -3.22 12.35 -2.12
N ASP A 22 -4.15 12.04 -1.22
CA ASP A 22 -3.83 11.38 0.04
C ASP A 22 -3.25 9.99 -0.24
N THR A 23 -1.92 9.89 -0.16
CA THR A 23 -1.16 8.75 -0.67
C THR A 23 -0.31 8.16 0.44
N ARG A 24 -0.49 6.86 0.69
CA ARG A 24 0.34 6.07 1.61
C ARG A 24 1.01 4.92 0.86
N LEU A 25 2.31 4.78 1.02
CA LEU A 25 3.08 3.64 0.52
C LEU A 25 3.38 2.65 1.66
N ASP A 26 2.91 1.42 1.54
CA ASP A 26 3.20 0.31 2.46
C ASP A 26 4.18 -0.68 1.80
N ILE A 27 5.42 -0.76 2.30
CA ILE A 27 6.44 -1.71 1.82
C ILE A 27 6.57 -2.81 2.87
N ARG A 28 6.01 -3.99 2.56
CA ARG A 28 5.95 -5.12 3.49
C ARG A 28 7.20 -6.01 3.40
N GLY A 29 8.28 -5.55 4.04
CA GLY A 29 9.48 -6.31 4.37
C GLY A 29 9.83 -7.51 3.48
N THR A 30 9.63 -8.72 4.00
CA THR A 30 10.02 -10.00 3.37
C THR A 30 9.07 -10.47 2.27
N ASP A 31 7.93 -9.80 2.08
CA ASP A 31 6.98 -10.18 1.05
C ASP A 31 7.51 -9.91 -0.36
N ASN A 32 7.00 -10.67 -1.30
CA ASN A 32 7.18 -10.45 -2.72
C ASN A 32 5.84 -10.09 -3.37
N HIS A 33 5.89 -9.76 -4.66
CA HIS A 33 4.75 -9.39 -5.48
C HIS A 33 3.52 -10.33 -5.35
N PHE A 34 3.73 -11.60 -5.03
CA PHE A 34 2.67 -12.60 -4.89
C PHE A 34 2.21 -12.82 -3.45
N THR A 35 3.10 -12.67 -2.46
CA THR A 35 2.76 -12.94 -1.05
C THR A 35 2.25 -11.71 -0.31
N VAL A 36 2.56 -10.50 -0.78
CA VAL A 36 2.17 -9.24 -0.15
C VAL A 36 0.65 -9.09 0.03
N ILE A 37 -0.14 -9.79 -0.80
CA ILE A 37 -1.60 -9.77 -0.76
C ILE A 37 -2.20 -10.78 0.22
N ALA A 38 -1.41 -11.73 0.75
CA ALA A 38 -1.92 -12.81 1.59
C ALA A 38 -2.75 -12.33 2.80
N PRO A 39 -2.41 -11.22 3.48
CA PRO A 39 -3.23 -10.71 4.58
C PRO A 39 -4.66 -10.31 4.18
N LEU A 40 -4.95 -10.07 2.89
CA LEU A 40 -6.31 -9.76 2.42
C LEU A 40 -7.31 -10.91 2.61
N ALA A 41 -6.83 -12.14 2.83
CA ALA A 41 -7.70 -13.28 3.12
C ALA A 41 -8.34 -13.21 4.52
N ASP A 42 -7.79 -12.40 5.44
CA ASP A 42 -8.33 -12.19 6.77
C ASP A 42 -8.99 -10.80 6.87
N PRO A 43 -10.30 -10.71 7.19
CA PRO A 43 -10.98 -9.43 7.37
C PRO A 43 -10.40 -8.59 8.52
N HIS A 44 -9.71 -9.20 9.47
CA HIS A 44 -9.11 -8.52 10.63
C HIS A 44 -7.63 -8.20 10.47
N SER A 45 -7.02 -8.50 9.32
CA SER A 45 -5.62 -8.15 9.08
C SER A 45 -5.39 -6.64 9.01
N ASP A 46 -4.15 -6.24 9.30
CA ASP A 46 -3.72 -4.84 9.23
C ASP A 46 -3.91 -4.23 7.82
N LEU A 47 -3.69 -5.01 6.76
CA LEU A 47 -3.87 -4.60 5.37
C LEU A 47 -5.34 -4.40 5.04
N THR A 48 -6.22 -5.34 5.41
CA THR A 48 -7.66 -5.20 5.18
C THR A 48 -8.23 -4.01 5.95
N GLN A 49 -7.87 -3.86 7.23
CA GLN A 49 -8.31 -2.74 8.05
C GLN A 49 -7.80 -1.39 7.53
N SER A 50 -6.60 -1.34 6.96
CA SER A 50 -6.07 -0.14 6.30
C SER A 50 -6.92 0.28 5.10
N LEU A 51 -7.34 -0.67 4.25
CA LEU A 51 -8.22 -0.39 3.11
C LEU A 51 -9.60 0.08 3.58
N VAL A 52 -10.18 -0.57 4.60
CA VAL A 52 -11.46 -0.14 5.19
C VAL A 52 -11.37 1.28 5.72
N ALA A 53 -10.28 1.65 6.39
CA ALA A 53 -10.08 3.01 6.89
C ALA A 53 -10.12 4.06 5.75
N MET A 54 -9.53 3.76 4.59
CA MET A 54 -9.57 4.66 3.43
C MET A 54 -11.00 4.91 2.92
N THR A 55 -11.89 3.92 2.99
CA THR A 55 -13.29 4.13 2.57
C THR A 55 -14.05 5.11 3.45
N LYS A 56 -13.64 5.25 4.73
CA LYS A 56 -14.28 6.15 5.69
C LYS A 56 -13.82 7.60 5.52
N ALA A 57 -12.63 7.81 4.97
CA ALA A 57 -12.07 9.15 4.76
C ALA A 57 -12.70 9.90 3.57
N VAL A 58 -13.48 9.21 2.73
CA VAL A 58 -14.14 9.77 1.54
C VAL A 58 -15.60 10.21 1.82
N CYS A 59 -16.08 10.05 3.06
CA CYS A 59 -17.40 10.54 3.51
C CYS A 59 -17.23 11.82 4.35
#